data_AF-A0A0G1QCT1-F1
#
_entry.id   AF-A0A0G1QCT1-F1
#
_cell.length_a   1.000
_cell.length_b   1.000
_cell.length_c   1.000
_cell.angle_alpha   90.00
_cell.angle_beta   90.00
_cell.angle_gamma   90.00
#
_symmetry.space_group_name_H-M   'P 1'
#
loop_
_entity.id
_entity.type
_entity.pdbx_description
1 polymer ?
#
loop_
_entity_poly.entity_id
_entity_poly.type
_entity_poly.pdbx_seq_one_letter_code
_entity_poly.pdbx_strand_id
1 'polypeptide(L)'
;MDNDNFLRMTASDLERRDVVQRLLRSQLTIATAALQLRLSARHLKRLKAKARKSGLSALLHGNRGKPSPNRLPDSERKRIIALVSEKYLDFSLTFATEKLSESHGITHDPKTIQSFLIKANVWTAQGLAGR
;
A
#
# COMPACT_ATOMS: atom_id res chain seq x y z
N MET A 1 1.13 -9.96 -22.54
CA MET A 1 1.43 -8.90 -21.56
C MET A 1 0.24 -7.95 -21.62
N ASP A 2 -0.65 -7.74 -20.66
CA ASP A 2 -0.58 -7.67 -19.19
C ASP A 2 -1.95 -8.08 -18.63
N ASN A 3 -2.07 -9.25 -17.98
CA ASN A 3 -3.36 -9.72 -17.42
C ASN A 3 -3.38 -9.84 -15.88
N ASP A 4 -2.26 -9.56 -15.22
CA ASP A 4 -2.09 -9.88 -13.79
C ASP A 4 -2.73 -8.83 -12.86
N ASN A 5 -3.02 -7.62 -13.38
CA ASN A 5 -3.65 -6.54 -12.60
C ASN A 5 -5.19 -6.70 -12.50
N PHE A 6 -5.79 -7.60 -13.28
CA PHE A 6 -7.22 -7.88 -13.24
C PHE A 6 -7.63 -8.75 -12.04
N LEU A 7 -6.71 -9.59 -11.55
CA LEU A 7 -6.99 -10.55 -10.47
C LEU A 7 -7.10 -9.91 -9.07
N ARG A 8 -6.77 -8.63 -8.91
CA ARG A 8 -6.78 -7.90 -7.61
C ARG A 8 -7.60 -6.60 -7.63
N MET A 9 -8.70 -6.58 -8.38
CA MET A 9 -9.62 -5.45 -8.33
C MET A 9 -10.49 -5.53 -7.07
N THR A 10 -10.65 -4.40 -6.38
CA THR A 10 -11.66 -4.31 -5.33
C THR A 10 -13.05 -4.15 -5.98
N ALA A 11 -14.12 -4.44 -5.24
CA ALA A 11 -15.49 -4.21 -5.72
C ALA A 11 -15.70 -2.77 -6.22
N SER A 12 -15.12 -1.78 -5.54
CA SER A 12 -15.18 -0.37 -5.94
C SER A 12 -14.46 -0.09 -7.27
N ASP A 13 -13.39 -0.83 -7.58
CA ASP A 13 -12.69 -0.65 -8.85
C ASP A 13 -13.46 -1.25 -10.03
N LEU A 14 -14.14 -2.38 -9.80
CA LEU A 14 -15.01 -3.02 -10.79
C LEU A 14 -16.21 -2.12 -11.10
N GLU A 15 -16.88 -1.61 -10.06
CA GLU A 15 -17.99 -0.68 -10.22
C GLU A 15 -17.55 0.59 -10.97
N ARG A 16 -16.43 1.20 -10.58
CA ARG A 16 -15.90 2.38 -11.26
C ARG A 16 -15.58 2.10 -12.73
N ARG A 17 -15.04 0.91 -13.04
CA ARG A 17 -14.77 0.50 -14.43
C ARG A 17 -16.06 0.41 -15.23
N ASP A 18 -17.09 -0.26 -14.72
CA ASP A 18 -18.39 -0.40 -15.40
C ASP A 18 -19.02 0.96 -15.68
N VAL A 19 -19.10 1.81 -14.65
CA VAL A 19 -19.70 3.15 -14.76
C VAL A 19 -18.95 4.00 -15.80
N VAL A 20 -17.61 3.97 -15.79
CA VAL A 20 -16.82 4.71 -16.79
C VAL A 20 -16.96 4.10 -18.19
N GLN A 21 -17.05 2.77 -18.32
CA GLN A 21 -17.30 2.11 -19.61
C GLN A 21 -18.65 2.54 -20.20
N ARG A 22 -19.70 2.61 -19.38
CA ARG A 22 -21.03 3.11 -19.79
C ARG A 22 -21.01 4.59 -20.16
N LEU A 23 -20.23 5.42 -19.45
CA LEU A 23 -20.00 6.83 -19.80
C LEU A 23 -19.26 7.03 -21.13
N LEU A 24 -18.37 6.10 -21.50
CA LEU A 24 -17.68 6.11 -22.79
C LEU A 24 -18.62 5.73 -23.93
N ARG A 25 -19.54 4.79 -23.69
CA ARG A 25 -20.61 4.38 -24.61
C ARG A 25 -21.80 5.35 -24.67
N SER A 26 -21.73 6.48 -23.96
CA SER A 26 -22.83 7.46 -23.86
C SER A 26 -24.15 6.89 -23.32
N GLN A 27 -24.10 5.77 -22.59
CA GLN A 27 -25.28 5.10 -22.00
C GLN A 27 -25.62 5.64 -20.60
N LEU A 28 -24.80 6.53 -20.07
CA LEU A 28 -24.94 7.09 -18.73
C LEU A 28 -24.51 8.55 -18.74
N THR A 29 -25.21 9.40 -17.99
CA THR A 29 -24.83 10.82 -17.86
C THR A 29 -23.78 10.99 -16.76
N ILE A 30 -23.02 12.09 -16.84
CA ILE A 30 -22.03 12.43 -15.83
C ILE A 30 -22.69 12.67 -14.46
N ALA A 31 -23.89 13.26 -14.43
CA ALA A 31 -24.60 13.52 -13.17
C ALA A 31 -25.00 12.22 -12.46
N THR A 32 -25.59 11.28 -13.19
CA THR A 32 -26.02 9.98 -12.64
C THR A 32 -24.83 9.17 -12.15
N ALA A 33 -23.76 9.10 -12.94
CA ALA A 33 -22.54 8.39 -12.57
C ALA A 33 -21.81 9.02 -11.37
N ALA A 34 -21.85 10.35 -11.24
CA ALA A 34 -21.27 11.07 -10.11
C ALA A 34 -21.97 10.69 -8.81
N LEU A 35 -23.30 10.59 -8.84
CA LEU A 35 -24.11 10.14 -7.71
C LEU A 35 -23.80 8.67 -7.35
N GLN A 36 -23.78 7.78 -8.36
CA GLN A 36 -23.52 6.36 -8.15
C GLN A 36 -22.15 6.12 -7.50
N LEU A 37 -21.10 6.76 -8.02
CA LEU A 37 -19.73 6.58 -7.50
C LEU A 37 -19.41 7.48 -6.29
N ARG A 38 -20.35 8.33 -5.86
CA ARG A 38 -20.13 9.38 -4.83
C ARG A 38 -18.90 10.25 -5.14
N LEU A 39 -18.73 10.61 -6.42
CA LEU A 39 -17.61 11.44 -6.90
C LEU A 39 -18.13 12.78 -7.43
N SER A 40 -17.30 13.81 -7.37
CA SER A 40 -17.63 15.07 -8.05
C SER A 40 -17.66 14.89 -9.58
N ALA A 41 -18.51 15.67 -10.25
CA ALA A 41 -18.59 15.68 -11.71
C ALA A 41 -17.22 15.98 -12.37
N ARG A 42 -16.39 16.83 -11.74
CA ARG A 42 -15.02 17.12 -12.19
C ARG A 42 -14.13 15.87 -12.15
N HIS A 43 -14.20 15.10 -11.05
CA HIS A 43 -13.43 13.86 -10.93
C HIS A 43 -13.88 12.86 -12.01
N LEU A 44 -15.18 12.73 -12.22
CA LEU A 44 -15.71 11.82 -13.21
C LEU A 44 -15.33 12.20 -14.65
N LYS A 45 -15.36 13.51 -14.99
CA LYS A 45 -14.83 14.02 -16.27
C LYS A 45 -13.36 13.67 -16.46
N ARG A 46 -12.54 13.81 -15.41
CA ARG A 46 -11.11 13.42 -15.44
C ARG A 46 -10.94 11.93 -15.67
N LEU A 47 -11.74 11.09 -15.01
CA LEU A 47 -11.71 9.64 -15.20
C LEU A 47 -12.09 9.26 -16.64
N LYS A 48 -13.16 9.85 -17.18
CA LYS A 48 -13.58 9.65 -18.58
C LYS A 48 -12.48 10.05 -19.56
N ALA A 49 -11.84 11.20 -19.38
CA ALA A 49 -10.74 11.66 -20.22
C ALA A 49 -9.52 10.73 -20.14
N LYS A 50 -9.14 10.30 -18.92
CA LYS A 50 -8.05 9.34 -18.70
C LYS A 50 -8.32 7.99 -19.37
N ALA A 51 -9.54 7.48 -19.25
CA ALA A 51 -9.95 6.23 -19.88
C ALA A 51 -9.97 6.33 -21.42
N ARG A 52 -10.33 7.49 -21.99
CA ARG A 52 -10.20 7.72 -23.45
C ARG A 52 -8.75 7.70 -23.92
N LYS A 53 -7.84 8.29 -23.15
CA LYS A 53 -6.42 8.40 -23.53
C LYS A 53 -5.65 7.10 -23.35
N SER A 54 -5.93 6.34 -22.30
CA SER A 54 -5.06 5.22 -21.86
C SER A 54 -5.84 3.94 -21.57
N GLY A 55 -7.11 3.86 -21.99
CA GLY A 55 -7.97 2.71 -21.77
C GLY A 55 -8.51 2.57 -20.34
N LEU A 56 -9.39 1.59 -20.14
CA LEU A 56 -10.02 1.32 -18.83
C LEU A 56 -9.05 0.79 -17.77
N SER A 57 -7.87 0.29 -18.15
CA SER A 57 -6.77 -0.06 -17.24
C SER A 57 -6.21 1.16 -16.51
N ALA A 58 -6.27 2.35 -17.12
CA ALA A 58 -5.79 3.58 -16.50
C ALA A 58 -6.66 4.07 -15.33
N LEU A 59 -7.85 3.50 -15.13
CA LEU A 59 -8.71 3.77 -13.97
C LEU A 59 -8.20 3.09 -12.70
N LEU A 60 -7.33 2.09 -12.83
CA LEU A 60 -6.65 1.47 -11.70
C LEU A 60 -5.73 2.49 -11.03
N HIS A 61 -5.58 2.38 -9.72
CA HIS A 61 -4.72 3.28 -8.95
C HIS A 61 -3.27 3.15 -9.45
N GLY A 62 -2.63 4.29 -9.75
CA GLY A 62 -1.33 4.32 -10.46
C GLY A 62 -0.16 3.73 -9.67
N ASN A 63 -0.28 3.64 -8.35
CA ASN A 63 0.71 3.00 -7.48
C ASN A 63 0.44 1.50 -7.29
N ARG A 64 -0.58 0.92 -7.93
CA ARG A 64 -0.79 -0.54 -7.89
C ARG A 64 0.34 -1.27 -8.58
N GLY A 65 0.82 -2.33 -7.94
CA GLY A 65 1.98 -3.09 -8.39
C GLY A 65 3.31 -2.39 -8.14
N LYS A 66 3.32 -1.11 -7.75
CA LYS A 66 4.55 -0.38 -7.45
C LYS A 66 4.80 -0.40 -5.94
N PRO A 67 6.03 -0.72 -5.49
CA PRO A 67 6.40 -0.47 -4.11
C PRO A 67 6.29 1.04 -3.83
N SER A 68 5.93 1.39 -2.59
CA SER A 68 5.91 2.79 -2.16
C SER A 68 7.30 3.42 -2.39
N PRO A 69 7.40 4.64 -2.94
CA PRO A 69 8.69 5.32 -3.09
C PRO A 69 9.38 5.58 -1.73
N ASN A 70 8.60 5.63 -0.64
CA ASN A 70 9.10 5.78 0.72
C ASN A 70 9.39 4.44 1.40
N ARG A 71 9.34 3.32 0.65
CA ARG A 71 9.63 2.00 1.21
C ARG A 71 11.14 1.90 1.43
N LEU A 72 11.51 1.60 2.68
CA LEU A 72 12.85 1.16 3.04
C LEU A 72 13.35 0.06 2.09
N PRO A 73 14.58 0.16 1.57
CA PRO A 73 15.17 -0.87 0.72
C PRO A 73 15.05 -2.25 1.37
N ASP A 74 14.76 -3.27 0.55
CA ASP A 74 14.57 -4.63 1.05
C ASP A 74 15.84 -5.19 1.70
N SER A 75 17.03 -4.74 1.28
CA SER A 75 18.31 -5.06 1.91
C SER A 75 18.40 -4.54 3.35
N GLU A 76 18.05 -3.27 3.57
CA GLU A 76 18.09 -2.65 4.89
C GLU A 76 17.06 -3.29 5.82
N ARG A 77 15.85 -3.56 5.32
CA ARG A 77 14.84 -4.30 6.07
C ARG A 77 15.34 -5.68 6.51
N LYS A 78 15.92 -6.46 5.59
CA LYS A 78 16.47 -7.79 5.91
C LYS A 78 17.58 -7.69 6.94
N ARG A 79 18.45 -6.69 6.82
CA ARG A 79 19.52 -6.41 7.79
C ARG A 79 18.97 -6.14 9.19
N ILE A 80 17.92 -5.32 9.31
CA ILE A 80 17.25 -5.04 10.59
C ILE A 80 16.70 -6.33 11.20
N ILE A 81 15.96 -7.11 10.41
CA ILE A 81 15.36 -8.37 10.87
C ILE A 81 16.45 -9.33 11.37
N ALA A 82 17.52 -9.54 10.59
CA ALA A 82 18.62 -10.42 10.96
C ALA A 82 19.31 -9.97 12.25
N LEU A 83 19.64 -8.69 12.38
CA LEU A 83 20.29 -8.16 13.57
C LEU A 83 19.43 -8.33 14.83
N VAL A 84 18.12 -8.07 14.73
CA VAL A 84 17.22 -8.27 15.87
C VAL A 84 17.11 -9.75 16.23
N SER A 85 16.89 -10.63 15.25
CA SER A 85 16.79 -12.07 15.47
C SER A 85 18.06 -12.69 16.05
N GLU A 86 19.24 -12.22 15.63
CA GLU A 86 20.53 -12.80 16.02
C GLU A 86 21.08 -12.22 17.34
N LYS A 87 20.84 -10.93 17.61
CA LYS A 87 21.57 -10.20 18.67
C LYS A 87 20.68 -9.53 19.71
N TYR A 88 19.41 -9.26 19.40
CA TYR A 88 18.55 -8.42 20.25
C TYR A 88 17.15 -9.01 20.46
N LEU A 89 16.99 -10.32 20.32
CA LEU A 89 15.70 -10.99 20.43
C LEU A 89 15.12 -10.87 21.84
N ASP A 90 15.98 -10.89 22.86
CA ASP A 90 15.60 -10.82 24.27
C ASP A 90 15.38 -9.38 24.77
N PHE A 91 15.57 -8.37 23.91
CA PHE A 91 15.53 -6.96 24.29
C PHE A 91 14.15 -6.39 24.02
N SER A 92 13.66 -5.48 24.87
CA SER A 92 12.46 -4.71 24.52
C SER A 92 12.65 -3.99 23.18
N LEU A 93 11.58 -3.82 22.39
CA LEU A 93 11.65 -3.15 21.09
C LEU A 93 12.39 -1.81 21.14
N THR A 94 12.09 -0.99 22.16
CA THR A 94 12.76 0.30 22.37
C THR A 94 14.26 0.11 22.57
N PHE A 95 14.67 -0.81 23.45
CA PHE A 95 16.09 -1.06 23.71
C PHE A 95 16.81 -1.68 22.50
N ALA A 96 16.14 -2.56 21.75
CA ALA A 96 16.66 -3.08 20.49
C ALA A 96 16.86 -1.96 19.46
N THR A 97 15.96 -0.97 19.38
CA THR A 97 16.12 0.18 18.49
C THR A 97 17.27 1.10 18.90
N GLU A 98 17.50 1.29 20.20
CA GLU A 98 18.67 2.02 20.70
C GLU A 98 19.97 1.31 20.29
N LYS A 99 20.02 -0.03 20.42
CA LYS A 99 21.20 -0.80 20.01
C LYS A 99 21.41 -0.85 18.51
N LEU A 100 20.35 -0.88 17.72
CA LEU A 100 20.42 -0.74 16.26
C LEU A 100 21.02 0.63 15.87
N SER A 101 20.65 1.70 16.56
CA SER A 101 21.22 3.03 16.35
C SER A 101 22.69 3.09 16.76
N GLU A 102 23.00 2.73 18.01
CA GLU A 102 24.34 2.84 18.60
C GLU A 102 25.38 1.93 17.92
N SER A 103 25.03 0.67 17.67
CA SER A 103 26.00 -0.34 17.22
C SER A 103 26.02 -0.54 15.70
N HIS A 104 24.94 -0.17 15.00
CA HIS A 104 24.79 -0.46 13.56
C HIS A 104 24.46 0.76 12.70
N GLY A 105 24.27 1.94 13.30
CA GLY A 105 23.93 3.18 12.61
C GLY A 105 22.53 3.17 11.99
N ILE A 106 21.63 2.32 12.47
CA ILE A 106 20.29 2.16 11.91
C ILE A 106 19.31 2.99 12.75
N THR A 107 18.88 4.12 12.19
CA THR A 107 18.01 5.09 12.86
C THR A 107 16.61 5.10 12.23
N HIS A 108 15.75 4.15 12.64
CA HIS A 108 14.34 4.11 12.25
C HIS A 108 13.45 4.16 13.48
N ASP A 109 12.24 4.71 13.32
CA ASP A 109 11.25 4.75 14.40
C ASP A 109 10.90 3.33 14.89
N PRO A 110 10.74 3.11 16.21
CA PRO A 110 10.43 1.79 16.77
C PRO A 110 9.20 1.12 16.11
N LYS A 111 8.15 1.87 15.76
CA LYS A 111 6.97 1.31 15.09
C LYS A 111 7.29 0.81 13.70
N THR A 112 8.21 1.47 13.00
CA THR A 112 8.67 1.04 11.67
C THR A 112 9.41 -0.28 11.76
N ILE A 113 10.36 -0.39 12.69
CA ILE A 113 11.11 -1.62 12.97
C ILE A 113 10.16 -2.74 13.39
N GLN A 114 9.26 -2.46 14.33
CA GLN A 114 8.23 -3.43 14.79
C GLN A 114 7.40 -3.96 13.63
N SER A 115 6.99 -3.09 12.69
CA SER A 115 6.21 -3.51 11.52
C SER A 115 6.97 -4.52 10.64
N PHE A 116 8.30 -4.44 10.58
CA PHE A 116 9.13 -5.39 9.85
C PHE A 116 9.27 -6.71 10.58
N LEU A 117 9.48 -6.65 11.90
CA LEU A 117 9.62 -7.84 12.74
C LEU A 117 8.33 -8.66 12.80
N ILE A 118 7.18 -8.00 12.96
CA ILE A 118 5.85 -8.65 12.92
C ILE A 118 5.63 -9.31 11.55
N LYS A 119 5.91 -8.60 10.45
CA LYS A 119 5.76 -9.15 9.10
C LYS A 119 6.70 -10.32 8.83
N ALA A 120 7.84 -10.38 9.51
CA ALA A 120 8.81 -11.47 9.42
C ALA A 120 8.50 -12.61 10.41
N ASN A 121 7.44 -12.52 11.21
CA ASN A 121 7.12 -13.44 12.31
C ASN A 121 8.26 -13.61 13.34
N VAL A 122 9.15 -12.62 13.44
CA VAL A 122 10.23 -12.58 14.44
C VAL A 122 9.72 -12.06 15.78
N TRP A 123 8.64 -11.26 15.75
CA TRP A 123 8.10 -10.60 16.92
C TRP A 123 6.59 -10.76 16.95
N THR A 124 6.03 -11.22 18.07
CA THR A 124 4.59 -11.27 18.28
C THR A 124 4.10 -9.89 18.72
N ALA A 125 3.04 -9.39 18.09
CA ALA A 125 2.36 -8.16 18.51
C ALA A 125 1.57 -8.41 19.80
N GLN A 126 2.25 -8.80 20.88
CA GLN A 126 1.67 -8.96 22.20
C GLN A 126 2.23 -7.86 23.10
N GLY A 127 1.40 -6.83 23.29
CA GLY A 127 1.57 -5.94 24.43
C GLY A 127 1.29 -6.70 25.73
N LEU A 128 2.04 -6.36 26.77
CA LEU A 128 1.78 -6.66 28.19
C LEU A 128 1.95 -8.14 28.60
N ALA A 129 3.19 -8.58 28.77
CA ALA A 129 3.51 -9.61 29.76
C ALA A 129 4.83 -9.23 30.42
N GLY A 130 4.79 -8.92 31.72
CA GLY A 130 5.97 -8.73 32.55
C GLY A 130 6.24 -7.30 33.03
N ARG A 131 5.30 -6.70 33.75
CA ARG A 131 5.61 -5.97 34.99
C ARG A 131 4.56 -6.32 36.03
#